data_AF-A0A453CU97-F1
#
_entry.id   AF-A0A453CU97-F1
#
_cell.length_a   1.000
_cell.length_b   1.000
_cell.length_c   1.000
_cell.angle_alpha   90.00
_cell.angle_beta   90.00
_cell.angle_gamma   90.00
#
_symmetry.space_group_name_H-M   'P 1'
#
loop_
_entity.id
_entity.type
_entity.pdbx_description
1 polymer ?
#
loop_
_entity_poly.entity_id
_entity_poly.type
_entity_poly.pdbx_seq_one_letter_code
_entity_poly.pdbx_strand_id
1 'polypeptide(L)'
;MEGGGWCKTPEECVIRKGNFRGSSKFMKPLSFSGILGGNQQFNPDFYNWNRVKVRYCDGSSFTGDVEEVDSKTNLHFRGARVWDAIIEDLLNKGMSKAKSAILSGCSAGGLAAVLHCDKFKDLLPPSAFVKCVSDAGYFIDGTDITGNKFVRTSFKNVVTLHGSVKNLPSSCTSRVSPELVSIIHLRLKGTLFS
;
A
#
# COMPACT_ATOMS: atom_id res chain seq x y z
N MET A 1 -3.56 5.58 -3.25
CA MET A 1 -2.15 5.14 -3.25
C MET A 1 -1.75 4.71 -4.65
N GLU A 2 -0.63 5.24 -5.13
CA GLU A 2 0.00 4.82 -6.38
C GLU A 2 0.45 3.35 -6.31
N GLY A 3 0.42 2.64 -7.44
CA GLY A 3 0.95 1.28 -7.58
C GLY A 3 2.27 1.25 -8.34
N GLY A 4 2.72 0.06 -8.73
CA GLY A 4 3.94 -0.09 -9.54
C GLY A 4 4.77 -1.33 -9.24
N GLY A 5 4.13 -2.42 -8.82
CA GLY A 5 4.81 -3.67 -8.43
C GLY A 5 5.70 -3.52 -7.19
N TRP A 6 6.56 -4.50 -6.99
CA TRP A 6 7.49 -4.58 -5.86
C TRP A 6 8.91 -4.80 -6.37
N CYS A 7 9.89 -4.69 -5.49
CA CYS A 7 11.20 -5.27 -5.73
C CYS A 7 11.44 -6.38 -4.71
N LYS A 8 11.83 -7.56 -5.20
CA LYS A 8 11.87 -8.82 -4.44
C LYS A 8 13.28 -9.26 -4.13
N THR A 9 14.28 -8.69 -4.80
CA THR A 9 15.71 -8.92 -4.53
C THR A 9 16.43 -7.58 -4.38
N PRO A 10 17.59 -7.54 -3.70
CA PRO A 10 18.41 -6.33 -3.62
C PRO A 10 18.73 -5.74 -5.00
N GLU A 11 19.02 -6.59 -6.00
CA GLU A 11 19.37 -6.17 -7.36
C GLU A 11 18.18 -5.49 -8.06
N GLU A 12 16.98 -6.09 -7.95
CA GLU A 12 15.75 -5.47 -8.43
C GLU A 12 15.51 -4.11 -7.76
N CYS A 13 15.76 -4.01 -6.45
CA CYS A 13 15.59 -2.76 -5.70
C CYS A 13 16.63 -1.70 -6.10
N VAL A 14 17.88 -2.10 -6.40
CA VAL A 14 18.92 -1.20 -6.91
C VAL A 14 18.52 -0.61 -8.26
N ILE A 15 18.01 -1.43 -9.17
CA ILE A 15 17.51 -0.94 -10.47
C ILE A 15 16.34 0.01 -10.24
N ARG A 16 15.40 -0.38 -9.36
CA ARG A 16 14.21 0.40 -9.05
C ARG A 16 14.53 1.77 -8.45
N LYS A 17 15.59 1.90 -7.64
CA LYS A 17 16.01 3.18 -7.04
C LYS A 17 16.35 4.25 -8.08
N GLY A 18 16.69 3.85 -9.30
CA GLY A 18 17.00 4.74 -10.43
C GLY A 18 15.79 5.40 -11.10
N ASN A 19 14.57 5.22 -10.58
CA ASN A 19 13.38 5.87 -11.13
C ASN A 19 12.36 6.26 -10.03
N PHE A 20 11.22 6.84 -10.44
CA PHE A 20 10.19 7.39 -9.55
C PHE A 20 9.56 6.37 -8.60
N ARG A 21 9.69 5.07 -8.89
CA ARG A 21 9.16 3.98 -8.06
C ARG A 21 10.12 3.50 -6.98
N GLY A 22 11.33 4.05 -6.92
CA GLY A 22 12.31 3.75 -5.88
C GLY A 22 13.01 5.00 -5.31
N SER A 23 12.73 6.19 -5.83
CA SER A 23 13.24 7.44 -5.27
C SER A 23 12.35 8.64 -5.61
N SER A 24 12.10 9.48 -4.61
CA SER A 24 11.39 10.76 -4.76
C SER A 24 12.13 11.76 -5.65
N LYS A 25 13.45 11.61 -5.84
CA LYS A 25 14.26 12.45 -6.73
C LYS A 25 13.77 12.44 -8.19
N PHE A 26 13.10 11.38 -8.60
CA PHE A 26 12.58 11.21 -9.96
C PHE A 26 11.08 11.42 -10.08
N MET A 27 10.41 11.81 -8.99
CA MET A 27 8.97 12.03 -8.99
C MET A 27 8.61 13.37 -9.62
N LYS A 28 7.94 13.32 -10.78
CA LYS A 28 7.31 14.49 -11.40
C LYS A 28 5.91 14.74 -10.82
N PRO A 29 5.38 15.98 -10.89
CA PRO A 29 3.99 16.26 -10.55
C PRO A 29 3.02 15.33 -11.28
N LEU A 30 1.94 14.94 -10.60
CA LEU A 30 0.90 14.09 -11.17
C LEU A 30 -0.43 14.85 -11.16
N SER A 31 -1.16 14.73 -12.26
CA SER A 31 -2.54 15.22 -12.32
C SER A 31 -3.48 14.28 -11.55
N PHE A 32 -4.56 14.87 -11.05
CA PHE A 32 -5.70 14.12 -10.52
C PHE A 32 -6.65 13.72 -11.65
N SER A 33 -7.17 12.50 -11.58
CA SER A 33 -8.11 11.91 -12.54
C SER A 33 -8.95 10.83 -11.86
N GLY A 34 -9.99 10.35 -12.54
CA GLY A 34 -10.91 9.34 -12.00
C GLY A 34 -11.55 9.81 -10.69
N ILE A 35 -11.52 8.94 -9.67
CA ILE A 35 -12.03 9.23 -8.31
C ILE A 35 -11.38 10.45 -7.63
N LEU A 36 -10.19 10.88 -8.08
CA LEU A 36 -9.54 12.10 -7.57
C LEU A 36 -9.84 13.34 -8.44
N GLY A 37 -10.46 13.16 -9.60
CA GLY A 37 -10.77 14.23 -10.55
C GLY A 37 -11.80 15.21 -9.99
N GLY A 38 -11.68 16.49 -10.35
CA GLY A 38 -12.58 17.55 -9.88
C GLY A 38 -13.79 17.81 -10.78
N ASN A 39 -13.97 17.03 -11.86
CA ASN A 39 -15.08 17.21 -12.78
C ASN A 39 -16.26 16.34 -12.34
N GLN A 40 -17.35 16.98 -11.92
CA GLN A 40 -18.55 16.30 -11.42
C GLN A 40 -19.19 15.36 -12.46
N GLN A 41 -19.08 15.64 -13.76
CA GLN A 41 -19.61 14.75 -14.80
C GLN A 41 -18.92 13.37 -14.79
N PHE A 42 -17.63 13.33 -14.47
CA PHE A 42 -16.82 12.10 -14.47
C PHE A 42 -16.52 11.56 -13.06
N ASN A 43 -16.78 12.35 -12.02
CA ASN A 43 -16.61 11.98 -10.61
C ASN A 43 -17.80 12.52 -9.79
N PRO A 44 -19.02 12.04 -10.03
CA PRO A 44 -20.23 12.63 -9.44
C PRO A 44 -20.25 12.59 -7.91
N ASP A 45 -19.64 11.56 -7.32
CA ASP A 45 -19.71 11.30 -5.88
C ASP A 45 -18.63 12.03 -5.07
N PHE A 46 -17.45 12.27 -5.66
CA PHE A 46 -16.27 12.74 -4.90
C PHE A 46 -15.59 13.99 -5.46
N TYR A 47 -16.14 14.64 -6.51
CA TYR A 47 -15.48 15.76 -7.19
C TYR A 47 -15.07 16.93 -6.27
N ASN A 48 -15.79 17.14 -5.17
CA ASN A 48 -15.57 18.21 -4.20
C ASN A 48 -14.90 17.76 -2.89
N TRP A 49 -14.43 16.51 -2.79
CA TRP A 49 -13.73 16.00 -1.61
C TRP A 49 -12.28 16.52 -1.54
N ASN A 50 -11.71 16.54 -0.34
CA ASN A 50 -10.26 16.67 -0.17
C ASN A 50 -9.58 15.46 -0.84
N ARG A 51 -8.56 15.72 -1.66
CA ARG A 51 -7.90 14.70 -2.49
C ARG A 51 -6.41 14.66 -2.26
N VAL A 52 -5.88 13.45 -2.10
CA VAL A 52 -4.46 13.20 -1.84
C VAL A 52 -3.99 12.06 -2.74
N LYS A 53 -2.84 12.24 -3.39
CA LYS A 53 -2.17 11.18 -4.15
C LYS A 53 -0.85 10.82 -3.48
N VAL A 54 -0.91 9.78 -2.64
CA VAL A 54 0.26 9.18 -1.99
C VAL A 54 1.13 8.50 -3.06
N ARG A 55 2.36 8.99 -3.22
CA ARG A 55 3.37 8.48 -4.17
C ARG A 55 4.05 7.24 -3.63
N TYR A 56 4.33 6.28 -4.51
CA TYR A 56 4.83 4.96 -4.12
C TYR A 56 6.29 4.75 -4.54
N CYS A 57 7.20 4.69 -3.56
CA CYS A 57 8.63 4.48 -3.81
C CYS A 57 9.34 3.51 -2.86
N ASP A 58 8.63 2.84 -1.96
CA ASP A 58 9.23 1.90 -1.01
C ASP A 58 9.37 0.48 -1.60
N GLY A 59 8.53 0.10 -2.55
CA GLY A 59 8.60 -1.21 -3.20
C GLY A 59 8.03 -2.37 -2.38
N SER A 60 7.26 -2.10 -1.32
CA SER A 60 6.72 -3.07 -0.37
C SER A 60 5.25 -2.85 0.02
N SER A 61 4.49 -2.08 -0.76
CA SER A 61 3.14 -1.63 -0.36
C SER A 61 3.10 -0.94 1.02
N PHE A 62 4.14 -0.16 1.33
CA PHE A 62 4.34 0.54 2.61
C PHE A 62 4.40 -0.37 3.84
N THR A 63 4.92 -1.60 3.70
CA THR A 63 5.03 -2.52 4.83
C THR A 63 6.45 -2.66 5.37
N GLY A 64 7.45 -2.36 4.56
CA GLY A 64 8.84 -2.57 4.91
C GLY A 64 9.31 -1.68 6.05
N ASP A 65 10.12 -2.23 6.96
CA ASP A 65 10.69 -1.47 8.07
C ASP A 65 11.93 -2.17 8.64
N VAL A 66 13.06 -1.92 7.98
CA VAL A 66 14.41 -2.33 8.39
C VAL A 66 15.13 -1.10 8.95
N GLU A 67 15.78 -1.27 10.10
CA GLU A 67 16.54 -0.18 10.73
C GLU A 67 17.83 0.08 9.96
N GLU A 68 18.55 -0.99 9.67
CA GLU A 68 19.82 -0.97 8.97
C GLU A 68 19.67 -0.45 7.55
N VAL A 69 20.67 0.32 7.12
CA VAL A 69 20.82 0.76 5.74
C VAL A 69 21.77 -0.21 5.05
N ASP A 70 21.42 -0.67 3.86
CA ASP A 70 22.32 -1.53 3.09
C ASP A 70 23.60 -0.73 2.75
N SER A 71 24.73 -1.14 3.33
CA SER A 71 25.98 -0.38 3.25
C SER A 71 26.60 -0.32 1.85
N LYS A 72 26.24 -1.27 0.97
CA LYS A 72 26.78 -1.34 -0.40
C LYS A 72 25.93 -0.53 -1.38
N THR A 73 24.62 -0.55 -1.20
CA THR A 73 23.66 -0.02 -2.16
C THR A 73 22.96 1.25 -1.68
N ASN A 74 23.09 1.57 -0.40
CA ASN A 74 22.39 2.65 0.31
C ASN A 74 20.86 2.55 0.13
N LEU A 75 20.34 1.32 0.12
CA LEU A 75 18.91 1.05 0.10
C LEU A 75 18.32 1.17 1.50
N HIS A 76 17.14 1.76 1.58
CA HIS A 76 16.34 1.87 2.78
C HIS A 76 15.01 1.16 2.58
N PHE A 77 14.74 0.13 3.37
CA PHE A 77 13.47 -0.59 3.35
C PHE A 77 12.56 -0.07 4.47
N ARG A 78 12.02 1.14 4.30
CA ARG A 78 11.32 1.90 5.35
C ARG A 78 9.90 2.32 4.96
N GLY A 79 9.23 1.51 4.15
CA GLY A 79 7.87 1.78 3.66
C GLY A 79 6.85 2.12 4.74
N ALA A 80 6.85 1.41 5.88
CA ALA A 80 5.92 1.71 6.97
C ALA A 80 6.17 3.07 7.62
N ARG A 81 7.45 3.45 7.82
CA ARG A 81 7.81 4.79 8.34
C ARG A 81 7.41 5.90 7.38
N VAL A 82 7.54 5.66 6.07
CA VAL A 82 7.06 6.59 5.05
C VAL A 82 5.54 6.74 5.12
N TRP A 83 4.80 5.64 5.30
CA TRP A 83 3.36 5.68 5.52
C TRP A 83 2.98 6.49 6.75
N ASP A 84 3.60 6.21 7.90
CA ASP A 84 3.32 6.91 9.16
C ASP A 84 3.56 8.42 9.02
N ALA A 85 4.69 8.83 8.44
CA ALA A 85 5.01 10.24 8.21
C ALA A 85 4.00 10.93 7.28
N ILE A 86 3.54 10.24 6.23
CA ILE A 86 2.51 10.77 5.33
C ILE A 86 1.18 10.93 6.07
N ILE A 87 0.77 9.94 6.85
CA ILE A 87 -0.51 10.00 7.57
C ILE A 87 -0.47 11.08 8.66
N GLU A 88 0.61 11.20 9.40
CA GLU A 88 0.81 12.26 10.40
C GLU A 88 0.68 13.66 9.79
N ASP A 89 1.35 13.91 8.66
CA ASP A 89 1.24 15.17 7.93
C ASP A 89 -0.20 15.46 7.48
N LEU A 90 -0.92 14.46 6.99
CA LEU A 90 -2.32 14.60 6.58
C LEU A 90 -3.26 14.87 7.76
N LEU A 91 -3.06 14.20 8.89
CA LEU A 91 -3.83 14.44 10.13
C LEU A 91 -3.68 15.89 10.59
N ASN A 92 -2.45 16.40 10.55
CA ASN A 92 -2.12 17.79 10.89
C ASN A 92 -2.71 18.80 9.89
N LYS A 93 -2.86 18.40 8.62
CA LYS A 93 -3.54 19.20 7.57
C LYS A 93 -5.07 19.11 7.62
N GLY A 94 -5.63 18.53 8.67
CA GLY A 94 -7.07 18.53 8.95
C GLY A 94 -7.78 17.20 8.69
N MET A 95 -7.08 16.16 8.23
CA MET A 95 -7.66 14.83 8.07
C MET A 95 -8.19 14.26 9.40
N SER A 96 -7.60 14.68 10.53
CA SER A 96 -8.05 14.33 11.89
C SER A 96 -9.51 14.73 12.19
N LYS A 97 -10.10 15.64 11.41
CA LYS A 97 -11.49 16.10 11.55
C LYS A 97 -12.42 15.53 10.48
N ALA A 98 -11.94 14.59 9.67
CA ALA A 98 -12.73 14.01 8.58
C ALA A 98 -13.95 13.26 9.12
N LYS A 99 -15.12 13.53 8.55
CA LYS A 99 -16.36 12.78 8.80
C LYS A 99 -16.48 11.53 7.93
N SER A 100 -15.86 11.57 6.76
CA SER A 100 -15.79 10.47 5.81
C SER A 100 -14.40 10.41 5.21
N ALA A 101 -13.86 9.22 5.03
CA ALA A 101 -12.55 9.03 4.42
C ALA A 101 -12.53 7.75 3.57
N ILE A 102 -11.85 7.83 2.43
CA ILE A 102 -11.62 6.68 1.56
C ILE A 102 -10.12 6.47 1.39
N LEU A 103 -9.63 5.29 1.80
CA LEU A 103 -8.29 4.84 1.45
C LEU A 103 -8.36 3.96 0.21
N SER A 104 -8.02 4.51 -0.96
CA SER A 104 -8.03 3.76 -2.22
C SER A 104 -6.62 3.55 -2.76
N GLY A 105 -6.43 2.54 -3.60
CA GLY A 105 -5.20 2.37 -4.38
C GLY A 105 -5.34 1.34 -5.48
N CYS A 106 -4.40 1.38 -6.43
CA CYS A 106 -4.36 0.48 -7.59
C CYS A 106 -3.13 -0.43 -7.56
N SER A 107 -3.27 -1.70 -7.92
CA SER A 107 -2.16 -2.67 -7.97
C SER A 107 -1.46 -2.81 -6.61
N ALA A 108 -0.14 -2.55 -6.53
CA ALA A 108 0.59 -2.52 -5.25
C ALA A 108 0.00 -1.52 -4.23
N GLY A 109 -0.58 -0.41 -4.72
CA GLY A 109 -1.30 0.54 -3.88
C GLY A 109 -2.68 0.02 -3.44
N GLY A 110 -3.31 -0.86 -4.22
CA GLY A 110 -4.54 -1.55 -3.84
C GLY A 110 -4.28 -2.54 -2.71
N LEU A 111 -3.20 -3.32 -2.82
CA LEU A 111 -2.74 -4.17 -1.73
C LEU A 111 -2.44 -3.34 -0.47
N ALA A 112 -1.73 -2.22 -0.62
CA ALA A 112 -1.47 -1.31 0.51
C ALA A 112 -2.78 -0.83 1.16
N ALA A 113 -3.82 -0.53 0.37
CA ALA A 113 -5.11 -0.06 0.89
C ALA A 113 -5.77 -1.12 1.77
N VAL A 114 -5.61 -2.39 1.44
CA VAL A 114 -6.11 -3.50 2.27
C VAL A 114 -5.27 -3.70 3.52
N LEU A 115 -3.94 -3.69 3.41
CA LEU A 115 -3.04 -3.96 4.53
C LEU A 115 -3.11 -2.88 5.61
N HIS A 116 -3.30 -1.62 5.21
CA HIS A 116 -3.32 -0.47 6.12
C HIS A 116 -4.73 -0.01 6.51
N CYS A 117 -5.78 -0.67 6.03
CA CYS A 117 -7.17 -0.19 6.20
C CYS A 117 -7.57 -0.01 7.67
N ASP A 118 -7.30 -1.02 8.50
CA ASP A 118 -7.72 -1.01 9.91
C ASP A 118 -6.98 0.10 10.67
N LYS A 119 -5.65 0.17 10.50
CA LYS A 119 -4.82 1.25 11.07
C LYS A 119 -5.29 2.63 10.61
N PHE A 120 -5.63 2.79 9.33
CA PHE A 120 -6.13 4.06 8.80
C PHE A 120 -7.46 4.46 9.43
N LYS A 121 -8.37 3.50 9.63
CA LYS A 121 -9.64 3.74 10.32
C LYS A 121 -9.42 4.17 11.77
N ASP A 122 -8.52 3.50 12.48
CA ASP A 122 -8.25 3.75 13.90
C ASP A 122 -7.58 5.13 14.16
N LEU A 123 -7.00 5.74 13.13
CA LEU A 123 -6.39 7.08 13.19
C LEU A 123 -7.41 8.22 13.05
N LEU A 124 -8.66 7.91 12.71
CA LEU A 124 -9.73 8.89 12.51
C LEU A 124 -10.74 8.86 13.67
N PRO A 125 -11.59 9.90 13.81
CA PRO A 125 -12.61 9.90 14.85
C PRO A 125 -13.47 8.63 14.79
N PRO A 126 -13.88 8.04 15.93
CA PRO A 126 -14.70 6.83 15.93
C PRO A 126 -16.03 6.95 15.17
N SER A 127 -16.54 8.18 15.03
CA SER A 127 -17.76 8.51 14.26
C SER A 127 -17.51 8.70 12.77
N ALA A 128 -16.26 8.68 12.30
CA ALA A 128 -15.94 8.86 10.90
C ALA A 128 -16.30 7.61 10.08
N PHE A 129 -16.90 7.82 8.91
CA PHE A 129 -17.20 6.75 7.97
C PHE A 129 -15.99 6.46 7.08
N VAL A 130 -15.28 5.37 7.38
CA VAL A 130 -14.06 4.98 6.68
C VAL A 130 -14.31 3.77 5.80
N LYS A 131 -13.94 3.87 4.52
CA LYS A 131 -13.96 2.74 3.57
C LYS A 131 -12.60 2.61 2.88
N CYS A 132 -12.24 1.39 2.51
CA CYS A 132 -11.01 1.12 1.79
C CYS A 132 -11.34 0.44 0.46
N VAL A 133 -10.68 0.86 -0.61
CA VAL A 133 -10.94 0.39 -1.97
C VAL A 133 -9.65 -0.15 -2.57
N SER A 134 -9.65 -1.45 -2.86
CA SER A 134 -8.54 -2.14 -3.52
C SER A 134 -8.86 -2.35 -4.98
N ASP A 135 -8.29 -1.51 -5.85
CA ASP A 135 -8.34 -1.70 -7.29
C ASP A 135 -7.14 -2.54 -7.75
N ALA A 136 -7.37 -3.63 -8.47
CA ALA A 136 -6.33 -4.56 -8.94
C ALA A 136 -5.31 -5.01 -7.87
N GLY A 137 -5.69 -4.97 -6.58
CA GLY A 137 -4.80 -5.26 -5.44
C GLY A 137 -4.99 -6.65 -4.83
N TYR A 138 -5.89 -7.46 -5.40
CA TYR A 138 -6.11 -8.86 -5.00
C TYR A 138 -5.27 -9.79 -5.87
N PHE A 139 -4.42 -10.58 -5.24
CA PHE A 139 -3.54 -11.53 -5.90
C PHE A 139 -3.96 -12.95 -5.53
N ILE A 140 -3.87 -13.89 -6.47
CA ILE A 140 -4.30 -15.26 -6.23
C ILE A 140 -3.09 -16.11 -5.83
N ASP A 141 -3.24 -16.86 -4.76
CA ASP A 141 -2.31 -17.92 -4.38
C ASP A 141 -2.62 -19.18 -5.22
N GLY A 142 -1.99 -19.26 -6.39
CA GLY A 142 -2.22 -20.33 -7.35
C GLY A 142 -0.94 -20.81 -8.01
N THR A 143 -1.05 -21.93 -8.69
CA THR A 143 -0.01 -22.46 -9.58
C THR A 143 -0.14 -21.80 -10.94
N ASP A 144 0.96 -21.29 -11.49
CA ASP A 144 0.99 -20.73 -12.84
C ASP A 144 1.00 -21.83 -13.92
N ILE A 145 0.96 -21.42 -15.19
CA ILE A 145 0.93 -22.34 -16.34
C ILE A 145 2.18 -23.24 -16.46
N THR A 146 3.25 -22.91 -15.74
CA THR A 146 4.50 -23.69 -15.71
C THR A 146 4.59 -24.62 -14.51
N GLY A 147 3.55 -24.68 -13.67
CA GLY A 147 3.54 -25.51 -12.46
C GLY A 147 4.15 -24.84 -11.23
N ASN A 148 4.52 -23.55 -11.30
CA ASN A 148 5.21 -22.84 -10.22
C ASN A 148 4.27 -21.99 -9.36
N LYS A 149 4.63 -21.77 -8.09
CA LYS A 149 3.91 -20.86 -7.17
C LYS A 149 4.50 -19.45 -7.20
N PHE A 150 4.61 -18.86 -8.39
CA PHE A 150 5.32 -17.60 -8.61
C PHE A 150 4.84 -16.45 -7.70
N VAL A 151 3.53 -16.29 -7.54
CA VAL A 151 2.95 -15.21 -6.70
C VAL A 151 3.34 -15.39 -5.24
N ARG A 152 3.21 -16.61 -4.70
CA ARG A 152 3.61 -16.95 -3.33
C ARG A 152 5.08 -16.69 -3.09
N THR A 153 5.95 -17.19 -3.97
CA THR A 153 7.41 -16.97 -3.88
C THR A 153 7.75 -15.49 -3.96
N SER A 154 7.08 -14.74 -4.84
CA SER A 154 7.30 -13.31 -4.98
C SER A 154 7.01 -12.56 -3.69
N PHE A 155 5.84 -12.77 -3.07
CA PHE A 155 5.50 -12.10 -1.81
C PHE A 155 6.33 -12.58 -0.63
N LYS A 156 6.75 -13.85 -0.59
CA LYS A 156 7.72 -14.32 0.40
C LYS A 156 9.02 -13.51 0.34
N ASN A 157 9.52 -13.26 -0.87
CA ASN A 157 10.73 -12.49 -1.07
C ASN A 157 10.55 -11.01 -0.69
N VAL A 158 9.41 -10.39 -1.05
CA VAL A 158 9.08 -9.01 -0.61
C VAL A 158 9.05 -8.94 0.91
N VAL A 159 8.28 -9.80 1.57
CA VAL A 159 8.11 -9.75 3.03
C VAL A 159 9.44 -9.94 3.76
N THR A 160 10.27 -10.87 3.27
CA THR A 160 11.57 -11.16 3.87
C THR A 160 12.54 -10.00 3.66
N LEU A 161 12.73 -9.54 2.42
CA LEU A 161 13.69 -8.49 2.07
C LEU A 161 13.37 -7.16 2.77
N HIS A 162 12.08 -6.81 2.81
CA HIS A 162 11.65 -5.52 3.34
C HIS A 162 11.38 -5.54 4.85
N GLY A 163 11.47 -6.70 5.52
CA GLY A 163 11.16 -6.80 6.95
C GLY A 163 9.69 -6.50 7.27
N SER A 164 8.78 -6.87 6.37
CA SER A 164 7.38 -6.42 6.40
C SER A 164 6.54 -7.00 7.54
N VAL A 165 6.96 -8.12 8.14
CA VAL A 165 6.13 -8.94 9.04
C VAL A 165 5.48 -8.12 10.17
N LYS A 166 6.24 -7.24 10.82
CA LYS A 166 5.74 -6.43 11.94
C LYS A 166 4.68 -5.40 11.56
N ASN A 167 4.54 -5.09 10.27
CA ASN A 167 3.57 -4.14 9.76
C ASN A 167 2.38 -4.81 9.06
N LEU A 168 2.36 -6.14 8.98
CA LEU A 168 1.20 -6.87 8.51
C LEU A 168 0.14 -6.99 9.63
N PRO A 169 -1.15 -7.09 9.29
CA PRO A 169 -2.22 -7.26 10.28
C PRO A 169 -2.00 -8.50 11.14
N SER A 170 -1.84 -8.31 12.46
CA SER A 170 -1.56 -9.41 13.40
C SER A 170 -2.68 -10.45 13.44
N SER A 171 -3.93 -10.00 13.30
CA SER A 171 -5.12 -10.86 13.16
C SER A 171 -5.06 -11.82 11.96
N CYS A 172 -4.26 -11.49 10.94
CA CYS A 172 -4.06 -12.31 9.76
C CYS A 172 -2.81 -13.18 9.90
N THR A 173 -1.68 -12.62 10.37
CA THR A 173 -0.43 -13.36 10.55
C THR A 173 -0.51 -14.42 11.65
N SER A 174 -1.49 -14.35 12.54
CA SER A 174 -1.78 -15.42 13.52
C SER A 174 -2.46 -16.65 12.90
N ARG A 175 -2.94 -16.56 11.66
CA ARG A 175 -3.71 -17.62 10.99
C ARG A 175 -3.01 -18.21 9.77
N VAL A 176 -2.21 -17.41 9.07
CA VAL A 176 -1.46 -17.81 7.86
C VAL A 176 -0.08 -17.20 7.85
N SER A 177 0.79 -17.75 7.00
CA SER A 177 2.12 -17.21 6.81
C SER A 177 2.08 -15.77 6.25
N PRO A 178 3.07 -14.92 6.60
CA PRO A 178 3.13 -13.52 6.19
C PRO A 178 2.99 -13.27 4.67
N GLU A 179 3.55 -14.14 3.83
CA GLU A 179 3.40 -14.03 2.38
C GLU A 179 1.96 -14.23 1.90
N LEU A 180 1.17 -15.08 2.59
CA LEU A 180 -0.23 -15.30 2.27
C LEU A 180 -1.13 -14.15 2.71
N VAL A 181 -0.75 -13.41 3.77
CA VAL A 181 -1.42 -12.16 4.14
C VAL A 181 -1.30 -11.13 3.01
N SER A 182 -0.13 -11.11 2.34
CA SER A 182 0.13 -10.23 1.19
C SER A 182 -0.54 -10.70 -0.12
N ILE A 183 -1.16 -11.89 -0.12
CA ILE A 183 -1.90 -12.49 -1.24
C ILE A 183 -3.42 -12.49 -0.95
N ILE A 184 -3.89 -11.74 0.06
CA ILE A 184 -5.30 -11.54 0.40
C ILE A 184 -6.16 -12.83 0.34
N HIS A 185 -5.65 -13.98 0.78
CA HIS A 185 -6.45 -15.22 0.77
C HIS A 185 -7.59 -15.18 1.80
N LEU A 186 -7.50 -14.33 2.83
CA LEU A 186 -8.33 -14.44 4.04
C LEU A 186 -9.17 -13.21 4.43
N ARG A 187 -9.00 -12.05 3.80
CA ARG A 187 -9.80 -10.86 4.19
C ARG A 187 -11.22 -10.83 3.62
N LEU A 188 -11.50 -11.60 2.57
CA LEU A 188 -12.83 -11.59 1.93
C LEU A 188 -13.84 -12.53 2.60
N LYS A 189 -13.39 -13.44 3.48
CA LYS A 189 -14.28 -14.23 4.34
C LYS A 189 -14.68 -13.40 5.58
N GLY A 190 -15.55 -12.42 5.40
CA GLY A 190 -16.32 -11.87 6.53
C GLY A 190 -16.52 -10.35 6.63
N THR A 191 -16.03 -9.51 5.71
CA THR A 191 -16.33 -8.07 5.78
C THR A 191 -16.24 -7.38 4.42
N LEU A 192 -17.17 -7.67 3.51
CA LEU A 192 -17.43 -6.82 2.35
C LEU A 192 -18.89 -6.35 2.37
N PHE A 193 -19.05 -5.04 2.45
CA PHE A 193 -20.30 -4.27 2.35
C PHE A 193 -21.32 -4.50 3.48
N SER A 194 -21.06 -3.87 4.63
CA SER A 194 -22.11 -3.19 5.41
C SER A 194 -21.75 -1.72 5.55
#